data_AF-A0A961A1B7-F1
#
_entry.id   AF-A0A961A1B7-F1
#
_cell.length_a   1.000
_cell.length_b   1.000
_cell.length_c   1.000
_cell.angle_alpha   90.00
_cell.angle_beta   90.00
_cell.angle_gamma   90.00
#
_symmetry.space_group_name_H-M   'P 1'
#
loop_
_entity.id
_entity.type
_entity.pdbx_description
1 polymer ?
#
loop_
_entity_poly.entity_id
_entity_poly.type
_entity_poly.pdbx_seq_one_letter_code
_entity_poly.pdbx_strand_id
1 'polypeptide(L)' 'LQENLDPPVTLVEKATCQTCFIKLPPQLHIELLKEEKWLNCPNCHRLLYLPPEAS' A
#
# COMPACT_ATOMS: atom_id res chain seq x y z
N LEU A 1 -24.10 5.15 -15.49
CA LEU A 1 -22.67 4.79 -15.37
C LEU A 1 -22.39 4.63 -13.88
N GLN A 2 -22.49 3.42 -13.35
CA GLN A 2 -22.02 3.16 -11.99
C GLN A 2 -20.50 3.13 -12.07
N GLU A 3 -19.85 4.23 -11.67
CA GLU A 3 -18.40 4.23 -11.53
C GLU A 3 -18.07 3.34 -10.32
N ASN A 4 -17.54 2.14 -10.60
CA ASN A 4 -16.85 1.35 -9.59
C ASN A 4 -15.61 2.13 -9.15
N LEU A 5 -15.78 3.07 -8.21
CA LEU A 5 -14.66 3.77 -7.59
C LEU A 5 -13.98 2.81 -6.62
N ASP A 6 -13.13 1.98 -7.20
CA ASP A 6 -12.08 1.32 -6.47
C ASP A 6 -11.21 2.38 -5.79
N PRO A 7 -11.06 2.35 -4.45
CA PRO A 7 -10.37 3.42 -3.74
C PRO A 7 -8.91 3.51 -4.20
N PRO A 8 -8.39 4.71 -4.51
CA PRO A 8 -7.01 4.85 -5.00
C PRO A 8 -5.97 4.52 -3.92
N VAL A 9 -6.39 4.36 -2.67
CA VAL A 9 -5.58 4.04 -1.50
C VAL A 9 -5.84 2.60 -1.04
N THR A 10 -4.80 1.93 -0.56
CA THR A 10 -4.88 0.58 0.02
C THR A 10 -4.12 0.53 1.33
N LEU A 11 -4.62 -0.27 2.26
CA LEU A 11 -3.94 -0.58 3.51
C LEU A 11 -2.77 -1.54 3.25
N VAL A 12 -1.71 -1.38 4.04
CA VAL A 12 -0.62 -2.35 4.11
C VAL A 12 -0.61 -2.99 5.48
N GLU A 13 -0.65 -4.32 5.51
CA GLU A 13 -0.48 -5.08 6.74
C GLU A 13 0.51 -6.22 6.49
N LYS A 14 1.43 -6.45 7.44
CA LYS A 14 2.44 -7.53 7.33
C LYS A 14 3.16 -7.52 5.97
N ALA A 15 3.60 -6.34 5.53
CA ALA A 15 4.22 -6.11 4.23
C ALA A 15 3.38 -6.52 3.01
N THR A 16 2.05 -6.54 3.11
CA THR A 16 1.16 -7.00 2.04
C THR A 16 0.14 -5.92 1.67
N CYS A 17 -0.04 -5.67 0.37
CA CYS A 17 -1.09 -4.79 -0.15
C CYS A 17 -2.45 -5.47 0.00
N GLN A 18 -3.37 -4.86 0.74
CA GLN A 18 -4.66 -5.50 1.07
C GLN A 18 -5.68 -5.50 -0.06
N THR A 19 -5.38 -4.86 -1.21
CA THR A 19 -6.24 -4.94 -2.39
C THR A 19 -5.81 -6.00 -3.40
N CYS A 20 -4.51 -6.15 -3.64
CA CYS A 20 -4.03 -7.16 -4.60
C CYS A 20 -3.36 -8.38 -3.96
N PHE A 21 -3.25 -8.41 -2.63
CA PHE A 21 -2.68 -9.50 -1.84
C PHE A 21 -1.23 -9.87 -2.19
N ILE A 22 -0.53 -8.98 -2.89
CA ILE A 22 0.89 -9.13 -3.20
C ILE A 22 1.73 -8.57 -2.06
N LYS A 23 2.76 -9.34 -1.68
CA LYS A 23 3.79 -8.87 -0.76
C LYS A 23 4.60 -7.76 -1.42
N LEU A 24 4.78 -6.67 -0.69
CA LEU A 24 5.62 -5.57 -1.11
C LEU A 24 7.09 -6.03 -1.15
N PRO A 25 7.88 -5.54 -2.12
CA PRO A 25 9.33 -5.75 -2.11
C PRO A 25 9.95 -5.30 -0.78
N PRO A 26 10.95 -6.01 -0.24
CA PRO A 26 11.54 -5.67 1.06
C PRO A 26 12.05 -4.23 1.15
N GLN A 27 12.69 -3.72 0.09
CA GLN A 27 13.17 -2.34 0.03
C GLN A 27 12.01 -1.34 0.13
N LEU A 28 10.94 -1.58 -0.63
CA LEU A 28 9.75 -0.73 -0.60
C LEU A 28 9.06 -0.74 0.78
N HIS A 29 9.00 -1.90 1.44
CA HIS A 29 8.43 -2.01 2.78
C HIS A 29 9.27 -1.26 3.82
N ILE A 30 10.60 -1.33 3.74
CA ILE A 30 11.50 -0.55 4.60
C ILE A 30 11.32 0.95 4.37
N GLU A 31 11.16 1.39 3.12
CA GLU A 31 10.87 2.79 2.80
C GLU A 31 9.50 3.24 3.33
N LEU A 32 8.49 2.37 3.22
CA LEU A 32 7.15 2.64 3.74
C LEU A 32 7.15 2.85 5.26
N LEU A 33 7.90 2.03 6.01
CA LEU A 33 8.05 2.14 7.46
C LEU A 33 8.75 3.43 7.91
N LYS A 34 9.50 4.09 7.02
CA LYS A 34 10.13 5.38 7.32
C LYS A 34 9.18 6.56 7.14
N GLU A 35 8.03 6.35 6.50
CA GLU A 35 7.00 7.37 6.21
C GLU A 35 7.54 8.64 5.50
N GLU A 36 8.70 8.54 4.84
CA GLU A 36 9.38 9.71 4.25
C GLU A 36 8.71 10.18 2.96
N LYS A 37 7.97 9.30 2.27
CA LYS A 37 7.42 9.53 0.93
C LYS A 37 6.11 8.78 0.68
N TRP A 38 5.28 9.35 -0.19
CA TRP A 38 4.15 8.66 -0.80
C TRP A 38 4.66 7.54 -1.71
N LEU A 39 4.19 6.31 -1.46
CA LEU A 39 4.57 5.12 -2.24
C LEU A 39 3.33 4.48 -2.83
N ASN A 40 3.47 3.88 -4.01
CA ASN A 40 2.42 3.11 -4.66
C ASN A 40 2.76 1.62 -4.66
N CYS A 41 1.75 0.76 -4.62
CA CYS A 41 1.92 -0.66 -4.85
C CYS A 41 2.48 -0.87 -6.27
N PRO A 42 3.59 -1.59 -6.46
CA PRO A 42 4.16 -1.82 -7.79
C PRO A 42 3.27 -2.72 -8.67
N ASN A 43 2.33 -3.45 -8.07
CA ASN A 43 1.45 -4.38 -8.77
C ASN A 43 0.11 -3.75 -9.20
N CYS A 44 -0.54 -2.99 -8.32
CA CYS A 44 -1.86 -2.40 -8.60
C CYS A 44 -1.88 -0.87 -8.62
N HIS A 45 -0.72 -0.23 -8.45
CA HIS A 45 -0.52 1.22 -8.48
C HIS A 45 -1.30 2.04 -7.43
N ARG A 46 -1.98 1.40 -6.48
CA ARG A 46 -2.68 2.08 -5.37
C ARG A 46 -1.69 2.71 -4.40
N LEU A 47 -2.05 3.87 -3.87
CA LEU A 47 -1.30 4.56 -2.82
C LEU A 47 -1.29 3.69 -1.56
N LEU A 48 -0.11 3.43 -1.02
CA LEU A 48 0.07 2.61 0.18
C LEU A 48 -0.15 3.47 1.42
N TYR A 49 -1.01 3.00 2.31
CA TYR A 49 -1.21 3.56 3.64
C TYR A 49 -0.84 2.52 4.70
N LEU A 50 0.14 2.85 5.53
CA LEU A 50 0.52 2.08 6.70
C LEU A 50 0.01 2.84 7.94
N PRO A 51 -0.92 2.27 8.73
CA PRO A 51 -1.39 2.94 9.93
C PRO A 51 -0.32 2.93 11.03
N PRO A 52 -0.25 3.96 11.89
CA PRO A 52 0.80 4.11 12.92
C PRO A 52 0.91 2.91 13.86
N GLU A 53 -0.22 2.27 14.19
CA GLU A 53 -0.31 1.08 15.04
C GLU A 53 0.16 -0.23 14.38
N ALA A 54 0.47 -0.23 13.08
CA ALA A 54 0.96 -1.41 12.35
C ALA A 54 2.50 -1.48 12.25
N SER A 55 3.21 -0.53 12.88
CA SER A 55 4.68 -0.40 12.92
C SER A 55 5.35 -1.43 13.83
#